data_AF-A0A6J4HWR0-F1
#
_entry.id   AF-A0A6J4HWR0-F1
#
_cell.length_a   1.000
_cell.length_b   1.000
_cell.length_c   1.000
_cell.angle_alpha   90.00
_cell.angle_beta   90.00
_cell.angle_gamma   90.00
#
_symmetry.space_group_name_H-M   'P 1'
#
loop_
_entity.id
_entity.type
_entity.pdbx_description
1 polymer ?
#
loop_
_entity_poly.entity_id
_entity_poly.type
_entity_poly.pdbx_seq_one_letter_code
_entity_poly.pdbx_strand_id
1 'polypeptide(L)'
;RRSPLRRLAYALTSTAISVLAIGVPLSAEVGVASDSIPVAFVAMPQLPIPEPVAPAPVEPAAPEPPAADVPAPLIAPEPPPSPCSDALAWVASAGLPLPAGVDYNCPSTQFAHHGAACWGNSTYCPGRGFIAINMGLLEGTSTEYLRHVVAHEVCHILDFQSTGHSTEWGADACAAAHGAP
;
A
#
# COMPACT_ATOMS: atom_id res chain seq x y z
N ARG A 1 -35.16 -41.00 33.91
CA ARG A 1 -34.93 -40.55 35.30
C ARG A 1 -34.04 -39.31 35.27
N ARG A 2 -34.65 -38.15 35.58
CA ARG A 2 -34.10 -36.84 36.04
C ARG A 2 -32.74 -36.34 35.50
N SER A 3 -32.80 -35.37 34.60
CA SER A 3 -31.84 -34.26 34.50
C SER A 3 -32.05 -33.26 35.66
N PRO A 4 -31.03 -32.47 36.02
CA PRO A 4 -31.15 -31.01 35.81
C PRO A 4 -29.82 -30.42 35.29
N LEU A 5 -29.80 -29.71 34.15
CA LEU A 5 -30.01 -28.26 34.07
C LEU A 5 -29.34 -27.49 35.22
N ARG A 6 -28.07 -27.09 35.04
CA ARG A 6 -27.51 -25.93 35.72
C ARG A 6 -27.19 -24.86 34.70
N ARG A 7 -28.14 -23.94 34.59
CA ARG A 7 -27.98 -22.58 34.07
C ARG A 7 -26.96 -21.87 34.95
N LEU A 8 -25.90 -21.34 34.35
CA LEU A 8 -25.13 -20.25 34.94
C LEU A 8 -25.22 -19.08 33.96
N ALA A 9 -26.20 -18.24 34.25
CA ALA A 9 -26.32 -16.89 33.72
C ALA A 9 -25.18 -16.07 34.32
N TYR A 10 -24.25 -15.59 33.50
CA TYR A 10 -23.35 -14.52 33.89
C TYR A 10 -23.94 -13.20 33.43
N ALA A 11 -24.12 -12.33 34.42
CA ALA A 11 -24.81 -11.07 34.32
C ALA A 11 -24.05 -10.10 33.41
N LEU A 12 -24.80 -9.51 32.47
CA LEU A 12 -24.46 -8.27 31.79
C LEU A 12 -24.42 -7.14 32.84
N THR A 13 -23.24 -6.68 33.22
CA THR A 13 -23.08 -5.40 33.90
C THR A 13 -22.75 -4.34 32.85
N SER A 14 -23.79 -3.67 32.36
CA SER A 14 -23.68 -2.42 31.60
C SER A 14 -23.09 -1.33 32.49
N THR A 15 -21.81 -1.02 32.29
CA THR A 15 -21.22 0.23 32.77
C THR A 15 -21.55 1.34 31.78
N ALA A 16 -22.58 2.11 32.08
CA ALA A 16 -22.85 3.39 31.44
C ALA A 16 -21.72 4.37 31.84
N ILE A 17 -20.86 4.73 30.88
CA ILE A 17 -19.89 5.80 31.05
C ILE A 17 -20.63 7.11 30.76
N SER A 18 -20.89 7.88 31.81
CA SER A 18 -21.40 9.24 31.73
C SER A 18 -20.40 10.12 31.00
N VAL A 19 -20.75 10.54 29.79
CA VAL A 19 -20.05 11.58 29.04
C VAL A 19 -20.32 12.91 29.71
N LEU A 20 -19.33 13.44 30.44
CA LEU A 20 -19.36 14.82 30.90
C LEU A 20 -18.94 15.71 29.73
N ALA A 21 -19.94 16.25 29.02
CA ALA A 21 -19.74 17.28 28.01
C ALA A 21 -19.31 18.58 28.71
N ILE A 22 -18.00 18.83 28.79
CA ILE A 22 -17.47 20.15 29.15
C ILE A 22 -17.56 21.01 27.89
N GLY A 23 -18.52 21.93 27.90
CA GLY A 23 -18.63 22.99 26.92
C GLY A 23 -17.45 23.94 27.01
N VAL A 24 -16.75 24.11 25.90
CA VAL A 24 -15.87 25.24 25.65
C VAL A 24 -16.42 25.96 24.42
N PRO A 25 -17.00 27.16 24.56
CA PRO A 25 -17.12 28.07 23.45
C PRO A 25 -15.92 29.02 23.48
N LEU A 26 -15.15 29.08 22.40
CA LEU A 26 -14.79 30.39 21.84
C LEU A 26 -14.15 30.26 20.46
N SER A 27 -14.70 31.08 19.58
CA SER A 27 -14.29 31.40 18.22
C SER A 27 -12.80 31.66 18.07
N ALA A 28 -12.25 31.14 16.97
CA ALA A 28 -11.12 31.74 16.29
C ALA A 28 -11.45 31.78 14.79
N GLU A 29 -12.08 32.86 14.37
CA GLU A 29 -12.18 33.24 12.95
C GLU A 29 -10.81 33.79 12.56
N VAL A 30 -10.01 33.01 11.85
CA VAL A 30 -8.86 33.53 11.10
C VAL A 30 -9.23 33.43 9.63
N GLY A 31 -9.72 34.54 9.10
CA GLY A 31 -9.71 34.79 7.67
C GLY A 31 -8.30 35.11 7.17
N VAL A 32 -8.20 35.18 5.84
CA VAL A 32 -7.08 35.66 5.00
C VAL A 32 -5.99 34.58 4.78
N ALA A 33 -5.61 34.14 3.57
CA ALA A 33 -5.81 34.66 2.22
C ALA A 33 -5.90 33.48 1.22
N SER A 34 -6.82 33.56 0.26
CA SER A 34 -6.77 32.75 -0.96
C SER A 34 -5.78 33.41 -1.91
N ASP A 35 -4.51 33.02 -1.82
CA ASP A 35 -3.46 33.52 -2.70
C ASP A 35 -3.70 32.97 -4.12
N SER A 36 -4.26 33.83 -4.96
CA SER A 36 -4.50 33.53 -6.37
C SER A 36 -3.18 33.75 -7.10
N ILE A 37 -2.49 32.67 -7.44
CA ILE A 37 -1.27 32.73 -8.24
C ILE A 37 -1.61 33.35 -9.61
N PRO A 38 -1.04 34.50 -10.00
CA PRO A 38 -1.13 34.95 -11.38
C PRO A 38 -0.24 34.02 -12.23
N VAL A 39 -0.86 33.14 -13.01
CA VAL A 39 -0.16 32.40 -14.06
C VAL A 39 0.20 33.40 -15.15
N ALA A 40 1.44 33.89 -15.12
CA ALA A 40 2.02 34.63 -16.23
C ALA A 40 2.19 33.66 -17.40
N PHE A 41 1.31 33.75 -18.40
CA PHE A 41 1.52 33.12 -19.69
C PHE A 41 2.70 33.80 -20.38
N VAL A 42 3.88 33.17 -20.30
CA VAL A 42 5.01 33.51 -21.15
C VAL A 42 4.69 33.02 -22.56
N ALA A 43 4.47 33.96 -23.47
CA ALA A 43 4.34 33.67 -24.89
C ALA A 43 5.65 33.04 -25.39
N MET A 44 5.59 31.78 -25.80
CA MET A 44 6.71 31.13 -26.47
C MET A 44 6.91 31.74 -27.86
N PRO A 45 8.15 31.97 -28.31
CA PRO A 45 8.41 32.41 -29.68
C PRO A 45 7.95 31.32 -30.64
N GLN A 46 7.03 31.68 -31.55
CA GLN A 46 6.63 30.80 -32.64
C GLN A 46 7.83 30.62 -33.58
N LEU A 47 8.36 29.40 -33.63
CA LEU A 47 9.33 29.00 -34.65
C LEU A 47 8.64 29.01 -36.03
N PRO A 48 9.33 29.48 -37.10
CA PRO A 48 8.78 29.46 -38.44
C PRO A 48 8.48 28.03 -38.88
N ILE A 49 7.28 27.83 -39.43
CA ILE A 49 6.85 26.56 -40.02
C ILE A 49 7.71 26.30 -41.25
N PRO A 50 8.44 25.17 -41.35
CA PRO A 50 9.22 24.84 -42.54
C PRO A 50 8.28 24.59 -43.73
N GLU A 51 8.63 25.15 -44.89
CA GLU A 51 7.92 24.92 -46.15
C GLU A 51 7.97 23.43 -46.55
N PRO A 52 6.88 22.88 -47.11
CA PRO A 52 6.86 21.51 -47.58
C PRO A 52 7.77 21.34 -48.81
N VAL A 53 8.88 20.64 -48.62
CA VAL A 53 9.74 20.17 -49.72
C VAL A 53 9.00 19.08 -50.48
N ALA A 54 8.85 19.24 -51.78
CA ALA A 54 8.24 18.25 -52.65
C ALA A 54 9.00 16.91 -52.59
N PRO A 55 8.32 15.76 -52.50
CA PRO A 55 8.99 14.47 -52.47
C PRO A 55 9.67 14.18 -53.81
N ALA A 56 10.91 13.68 -53.75
CA ALA A 56 11.62 13.18 -54.91
C ALA A 56 10.92 11.92 -55.49
N PRO A 57 11.02 11.66 -56.80
CA PRO A 57 10.49 10.44 -57.40
C PRO A 57 11.13 9.20 -56.78
N VAL A 58 10.31 8.29 -56.24
CA VAL A 58 10.75 7.02 -55.68
C VAL A 58 11.05 6.06 -56.84
N GLU A 59 12.29 5.63 -56.94
CA GLU A 59 12.74 4.59 -57.87
C GLU A 59 12.12 3.23 -57.48
N PRO A 60 11.70 2.36 -58.42
CA PRO A 60 11.10 1.09 -58.07
C PRO A 60 12.11 0.17 -57.36
N ALA A 61 11.80 -0.19 -56.11
CA ALA A 61 12.59 -1.15 -55.34
C ALA A 61 12.61 -2.51 -56.05
N ALA A 62 13.81 -3.09 -56.17
CA ALA A 62 13.99 -4.46 -56.62
C ALA A 62 13.28 -5.45 -55.67
N PRO A 63 12.77 -6.59 -56.18
CA PRO A 63 12.06 -7.56 -55.36
C PRO A 63 12.97 -8.15 -54.27
N GLU A 64 12.52 -8.03 -53.03
CA GLU A 64 13.16 -8.57 -51.83
C GLU A 64 13.14 -10.12 -51.87
N PRO A 65 14.24 -10.81 -51.53
CA PRO A 65 14.26 -12.27 -51.48
C PRO A 65 13.31 -12.77 -50.37
N PRO A 66 12.72 -13.98 -50.53
CA PRO A 66 11.80 -14.52 -49.54
C PRO A 66 12.50 -14.66 -48.18
N ALA A 67 11.89 -14.09 -47.15
CA ALA A 67 12.35 -14.19 -45.77
C ALA A 67 12.47 -15.67 -45.37
N ALA A 68 13.65 -16.07 -44.90
CA ALA A 68 13.84 -17.36 -44.25
C ALA A 68 12.99 -17.38 -42.96
N ASP A 69 12.33 -18.50 -42.69
CA ASP A 69 11.64 -18.77 -41.42
C ASP A 69 12.62 -18.56 -40.25
N VAL A 70 12.52 -17.41 -39.58
CA VAL A 70 13.21 -17.17 -38.31
C VAL A 70 12.40 -17.91 -37.24
N PRO A 71 13.01 -18.87 -36.51
CA PRO A 71 12.32 -19.52 -35.40
C PRO A 71 11.83 -18.47 -34.41
N ALA A 72 10.57 -18.60 -33.98
CA ALA A 72 10.01 -17.73 -32.96
C ALA A 72 10.95 -17.71 -31.72
N PRO A 73 11.22 -16.54 -31.13
CA PRO A 73 12.04 -16.46 -29.93
C PRO A 73 11.47 -17.40 -28.86
N LEU A 74 12.30 -18.32 -28.35
CA LEU A 74 11.96 -19.11 -27.18
C LEU A 74 11.71 -18.14 -26.02
N ILE A 75 10.45 -17.94 -25.66
CA ILE A 75 10.09 -17.15 -24.47
C ILE A 75 10.61 -17.93 -23.26
N ALA A 76 11.62 -17.37 -22.59
CA ALA A 76 12.12 -17.93 -21.35
C ALA A 76 10.99 -17.89 -20.29
N PRO A 77 10.89 -18.90 -19.41
CA PRO A 77 9.95 -18.85 -18.30
C PRO A 77 10.21 -17.60 -17.46
N GLU A 78 9.16 -16.87 -17.08
CA GLU A 78 9.29 -15.79 -16.11
C GLU A 78 9.87 -16.35 -14.79
N PRO A 79 10.77 -15.60 -14.13
CA PRO A 79 11.25 -16.00 -12.82
C PRO A 79 10.06 -16.12 -11.86
N PRO A 80 10.11 -17.08 -10.92
CA PRO A 80 9.05 -17.22 -9.92
C PRO A 80 8.91 -15.92 -9.12
N PRO A 81 7.70 -15.54 -8.70
CA PRO A 81 7.50 -14.36 -7.89
C PRO A 81 8.27 -14.47 -6.57
N SER A 82 8.72 -13.33 -6.05
CA SER A 82 9.42 -13.29 -4.78
C SER A 82 8.45 -13.64 -3.63
N PRO A 83 8.92 -14.24 -2.52
CA PRO A 83 8.08 -14.48 -1.34
C PRO A 83 7.40 -13.20 -0.82
N CYS A 84 8.09 -12.06 -0.91
CA CYS A 84 7.59 -10.73 -0.56
C CYS A 84 6.37 -10.31 -1.39
N SER A 85 6.46 -10.43 -2.72
CA SER A 85 5.38 -10.07 -3.64
C SER A 85 4.21 -11.05 -3.53
N ASP A 86 4.48 -12.34 -3.33
CA ASP A 86 3.45 -13.35 -3.12
C ASP A 86 2.68 -13.12 -1.82
N ALA A 87 3.38 -12.80 -0.73
CA ALA A 87 2.75 -12.48 0.54
C ALA A 87 1.88 -11.22 0.43
N LEU A 88 2.39 -10.15 -0.19
CA LEU A 88 1.60 -8.93 -0.39
C LEU A 88 0.36 -9.16 -1.27
N ALA A 89 0.50 -9.91 -2.36
CA ALA A 89 -0.63 -10.25 -3.24
C ALA A 89 -1.67 -11.10 -2.52
N TRP A 90 -1.23 -12.07 -1.71
CA TRP A 90 -2.11 -12.87 -0.88
C TRP A 90 -2.87 -12.00 0.13
N VAL A 91 -2.18 -11.12 0.87
CA VAL A 91 -2.78 -10.21 1.87
C VAL A 91 -3.81 -9.28 1.22
N ALA A 92 -3.50 -8.74 0.03
CA ALA A 92 -4.46 -7.94 -0.74
C ALA A 92 -5.71 -8.74 -1.12
N SER A 93 -5.54 -9.99 -1.61
CA SER A 93 -6.66 -10.88 -1.93
C SER A 93 -7.47 -11.32 -0.71
N ALA A 94 -6.87 -11.31 0.47
CA ALA A 94 -7.52 -11.57 1.75
C ALA A 94 -8.32 -10.36 2.28
N GLY A 95 -8.36 -9.25 1.54
CA GLY A 95 -9.13 -8.06 1.87
C GLY A 95 -8.34 -6.99 2.62
N LEU A 96 -7.00 -7.09 2.67
CA LEU A 96 -6.10 -6.09 3.23
C LEU A 96 -5.23 -5.48 2.13
N PRO A 97 -5.78 -4.67 1.20
CA PRO A 97 -4.96 -4.02 0.19
C PRO A 97 -4.01 -3.01 0.84
N LEU A 98 -2.80 -2.90 0.31
CA LEU A 98 -1.87 -1.85 0.71
C LEU A 98 -2.48 -0.47 0.41
N PRO A 99 -2.63 0.43 1.40
CA PRO A 99 -3.21 1.74 1.15
C PRO A 99 -2.39 2.57 0.16
N ALA A 100 -3.07 3.43 -0.61
CA ALA A 100 -2.40 4.33 -1.54
C ALA A 100 -1.43 5.27 -0.80
N GLY A 101 -0.25 5.50 -1.38
CA GLY A 101 0.79 6.34 -0.79
C GLY A 101 1.60 5.69 0.32
N VAL A 102 1.45 4.37 0.53
CA VAL A 102 2.27 3.56 1.44
C VAL A 102 3.27 2.76 0.63
N ASP A 103 4.57 2.96 0.90
CA ASP A 103 5.63 2.20 0.25
C ASP A 103 5.74 0.78 0.87
N TYR A 104 6.13 -0.22 0.08
CA TYR A 104 6.37 -1.59 0.58
C TYR A 104 7.81 -2.02 0.29
N ASN A 105 8.60 -2.10 1.37
CA ASN A 105 10.04 -2.33 1.35
C ASN A 105 10.35 -3.76 1.82
N CYS A 106 10.37 -4.71 0.89
CA CYS A 106 10.67 -6.11 1.18
C CYS A 106 11.62 -6.67 0.11
N PRO A 107 12.82 -7.15 0.47
CA PRO A 107 13.38 -7.22 1.82
C PRO A 107 13.88 -5.85 2.34
N SER A 108 13.90 -5.69 3.66
CA SER A 108 14.47 -4.51 4.34
C SER A 108 15.18 -4.90 5.64
N THR A 109 16.34 -4.31 5.90
CA THR A 109 17.10 -4.48 7.16
C THR A 109 17.06 -3.22 8.03
N GLN A 110 16.15 -2.28 7.73
CA GLN A 110 16.08 -0.98 8.42
C GLN A 110 15.68 -1.12 9.90
N PHE A 111 15.01 -2.21 10.27
CA PHE A 111 14.49 -2.45 11.61
C PHE A 111 14.92 -3.82 12.14
N ALA A 112 15.09 -3.91 13.46
CA ALA A 112 15.44 -5.13 14.18
C ALA A 112 14.19 -5.97 14.54
N HIS A 113 13.17 -5.95 13.69
CA HIS A 113 11.90 -6.66 13.82
C HIS A 113 11.58 -7.41 12.52
N HIS A 114 10.72 -8.43 12.58
CA HIS A 114 10.30 -9.19 11.40
C HIS A 114 9.59 -8.31 10.36
N GLY A 115 8.74 -7.40 10.84
CA GLY A 115 8.11 -6.35 10.06
C GLY A 115 8.13 -5.03 10.84
N ALA A 116 7.92 -3.93 10.14
CA ALA A 116 7.69 -2.63 10.72
C ALA A 116 6.82 -1.78 9.79
N ALA A 117 5.66 -1.40 10.27
CA ALA A 117 4.83 -0.34 9.70
C ALA A 117 5.27 1.00 10.27
N CYS A 118 5.34 2.01 9.41
CA CYS A 118 5.57 3.36 9.86
C CYS A 118 4.72 4.38 9.13
N TRP A 119 4.40 5.46 9.82
CA TRP A 119 3.43 6.46 9.41
C TRP A 119 3.68 7.79 10.12
N GLY A 120 2.96 8.81 9.67
CA GLY A 120 2.99 10.15 10.26
C GLY A 120 4.24 10.95 9.87
N ASN A 121 4.49 12.02 10.62
CA ASN A 121 5.65 12.89 10.44
C ASN A 121 6.57 12.78 11.68
N SER A 122 7.00 11.55 11.99
CA SER A 122 7.95 11.31 13.06
C SER A 122 9.39 11.41 12.55
N THR A 123 10.35 11.63 13.44
CA THR A 123 11.79 11.63 13.09
C THR A 123 12.23 10.35 12.39
N TYR A 124 11.56 9.23 12.68
CA TYR A 124 11.89 7.93 12.12
C TYR A 124 11.26 7.70 10.74
N CYS A 125 10.22 8.46 10.39
CA CYS A 125 9.40 8.27 9.20
C CYS A 125 8.98 9.64 8.62
N PRO A 126 9.88 10.32 7.91
CA PRO A 126 9.63 11.65 7.40
C PRO A 126 8.66 11.62 6.21
N GLY A 127 7.41 11.99 6.47
CA GLY A 127 6.44 12.44 5.47
C GLY A 127 5.81 11.37 4.58
N ARG A 128 6.10 10.07 4.79
CA ARG A 128 5.50 8.96 4.01
C ARG A 128 5.26 7.74 4.88
N GLY A 129 4.16 7.05 4.64
CA GLY A 129 3.89 5.75 5.23
C GLY A 129 4.66 4.65 4.50
N PHE A 130 5.16 3.66 5.21
CA PHE A 130 5.76 2.49 4.58
C PHE A 130 5.62 1.25 5.47
N ILE A 131 5.78 0.09 4.85
CA ILE A 131 5.97 -1.20 5.51
C ILE A 131 7.35 -1.72 5.13
N ALA A 132 8.12 -2.22 6.09
CA ALA A 132 9.43 -2.82 5.89
C ALA A 132 9.44 -4.25 6.45
N ILE A 133 9.91 -5.23 5.67
CA ILE A 133 9.92 -6.65 6.08
C ILE A 133 11.35 -7.19 6.08
N ASN A 134 11.81 -7.68 7.23
CA ASN A 134 13.15 -8.21 7.41
C ASN A 134 13.22 -9.71 7.15
N MET A 135 13.44 -10.05 5.88
CA MET A 135 13.56 -11.44 5.43
C MET A 135 14.72 -12.21 6.09
N GLY A 136 15.76 -11.52 6.58
CA GLY A 136 16.86 -12.17 7.28
C GLY A 136 16.47 -12.70 8.66
N LEU A 137 15.53 -12.04 9.34
CA LEU A 137 14.98 -12.52 10.61
C LEU A 137 13.87 -13.57 10.42
N LEU A 138 13.33 -13.68 9.20
CA LEU A 138 12.32 -14.66 8.81
C LEU A 138 12.92 -15.94 8.21
N GLU A 139 14.24 -16.08 8.20
CA GLU A 139 14.89 -17.27 7.68
C GLU A 139 14.41 -18.54 8.40
N GLY A 140 14.01 -19.55 7.65
CA GLY A 140 13.48 -20.82 8.19
C GLY A 140 12.02 -20.76 8.67
N THR A 141 11.34 -19.61 8.55
CA THR A 141 9.90 -19.52 8.83
C THR A 141 9.05 -19.99 7.65
N SER A 142 7.76 -20.26 7.89
CA SER A 142 6.83 -20.71 6.85
C SER A 142 6.29 -19.55 6.01
N THR A 143 5.76 -19.86 4.82
CA THR A 143 5.05 -18.88 3.99
C THR A 143 3.82 -18.32 4.69
N GLU A 144 3.13 -19.11 5.50
CA GLU A 144 2.01 -18.66 6.34
C GLU A 144 2.46 -17.60 7.35
N TYR A 145 3.61 -17.80 7.98
CA TYR A 145 4.14 -16.82 8.92
C TYR A 145 4.54 -15.51 8.22
N LEU A 146 5.14 -15.57 7.03
CA LEU A 146 5.41 -14.37 6.23
C LEU A 146 4.11 -13.63 5.87
N ARG A 147 3.04 -14.36 5.48
CA ARG A 147 1.73 -13.75 5.22
C ARG A 147 1.14 -13.08 6.46
N HIS A 148 1.27 -13.71 7.63
CA HIS A 148 0.89 -13.11 8.90
C HIS A 148 1.64 -11.80 9.17
N VAL A 149 2.98 -11.79 9.07
CA VAL A 149 3.76 -10.57 9.30
C VAL A 149 3.35 -9.46 8.32
N VAL A 150 3.19 -9.76 7.02
CA VAL A 150 2.75 -8.75 6.05
C VAL A 150 1.33 -8.25 6.35
N ALA A 151 0.39 -9.13 6.71
CA ALA A 151 -0.97 -8.74 7.09
C ALA A 151 -0.99 -7.87 8.34
N HIS A 152 -0.20 -8.24 9.35
CA HIS A 152 -0.01 -7.52 10.60
C HIS A 152 0.47 -6.08 10.33
N GLU A 153 1.50 -5.88 9.51
CA GLU A 153 1.98 -4.53 9.18
C GLU A 153 0.97 -3.71 8.38
N VAL A 154 0.21 -4.34 7.47
CA VAL A 154 -0.88 -3.64 6.76
C VAL A 154 -1.98 -3.21 7.73
N CYS A 155 -2.33 -4.06 8.70
CA CYS A 155 -3.31 -3.73 9.73
C CYS A 155 -2.86 -2.56 10.60
N HIS A 156 -1.57 -2.45 10.94
CA HIS A 156 -1.04 -1.27 11.63
C HIS A 156 -1.29 0.03 10.87
N ILE A 157 -0.99 0.04 9.56
CA ILE A 157 -1.21 1.21 8.71
C ILE A 157 -2.69 1.56 8.65
N LEU A 158 -3.57 0.59 8.42
CA LEU A 158 -5.01 0.81 8.29
C LEU A 158 -5.63 1.34 9.59
N ASP A 159 -5.29 0.72 10.72
CA ASP A 159 -5.78 1.14 12.03
C ASP A 159 -5.33 2.56 12.33
N PHE A 160 -4.03 2.87 12.14
CA PHE A 160 -3.52 4.22 12.37
C PHE A 160 -4.16 5.26 11.44
N GLN A 161 -4.37 4.96 10.16
CA GLN A 161 -5.06 5.86 9.23
C GLN A 161 -6.51 6.12 9.65
N SER A 162 -7.17 5.14 10.27
CA SER A 162 -8.57 5.25 10.68
C SER A 162 -8.78 5.90 12.06
N THR A 163 -7.89 5.64 13.02
CA THR A 163 -8.07 6.05 14.42
C THR A 163 -6.99 7.02 14.93
N GLY A 164 -5.88 7.17 14.21
CA GLY A 164 -4.69 7.88 14.68
C GLY A 164 -3.88 7.10 15.71
N HIS A 165 -4.15 5.80 15.89
CA HIS A 165 -3.46 4.92 16.83
C HIS A 165 -3.40 3.50 16.27
N SER A 166 -2.43 2.70 16.73
CA SER A 166 -2.41 1.27 16.48
C SER A 166 -1.69 0.51 17.60
N THR A 167 -1.98 -0.78 17.74
CA THR A 167 -1.37 -1.66 18.75
C THR A 167 -1.02 -3.01 18.15
N GLU A 168 0.02 -3.65 18.67
CA GLU A 168 0.45 -5.00 18.25
C GLU A 168 -0.71 -6.00 18.32
N TRP A 169 -1.45 -6.02 19.44
CA TRP A 169 -2.58 -6.93 19.62
C TRP A 169 -3.72 -6.65 18.63
N GLY A 170 -3.99 -5.38 18.32
CA GLY A 170 -4.98 -5.00 17.32
C GLY A 170 -4.57 -5.44 15.91
N ALA A 171 -3.30 -5.30 15.57
CA ALA A 171 -2.74 -5.76 14.30
C ALA A 171 -2.81 -7.29 14.16
N ASP A 172 -2.46 -8.04 15.20
CA ASP A 172 -2.60 -9.51 15.24
C ASP A 172 -4.07 -9.95 15.06
N ALA A 173 -4.99 -9.32 15.80
CA ALA A 173 -6.41 -9.64 15.71
C ALA A 173 -6.98 -9.33 14.32
N CYS A 174 -6.54 -8.23 13.71
CA CYS A 174 -6.89 -7.86 12.34
C CYS A 174 -6.32 -8.88 11.33
N ALA A 175 -5.03 -9.22 11.40
CA ALA A 175 -4.41 -10.22 10.53
C ALA A 175 -5.14 -11.58 10.61
N ALA A 176 -5.44 -12.04 11.82
CA ALA A 176 -6.19 -13.26 12.06
C ALA A 176 -7.62 -13.21 11.47
N ALA A 177 -8.31 -12.08 11.58
CA ALA A 177 -9.65 -11.88 10.99
C ALA A 177 -9.64 -11.97 9.46
N HIS A 178 -8.48 -11.71 8.83
CA HIS A 178 -8.25 -11.84 7.39
C HIS A 178 -7.54 -13.16 7.01
N GLY A 179 -7.56 -14.17 7.89
CA GLY A 179 -7.08 -15.52 7.60
C GLY A 179 -5.56 -15.69 7.70
N ALA A 180 -4.86 -14.76 8.35
CA ALA A 180 -3.43 -14.84 8.65
C ALA A 180 -3.20 -14.91 10.18
N PRO A 181 -3.55 -16.04 10.82
CA PRO A 181 -3.45 -16.20 12.27
C PRO A 181 -2.02 -16.31 12.79
#